data_AF-A0AAE3SKM9-F1
#
_entry.id   AF-A0AAE3SKM9-F1
#
_cell.length_a   1.000
_cell.length_b   1.000
_cell.length_c   1.000
_cell.angle_alpha   90.00
_cell.angle_beta   90.00
_cell.angle_gamma   90.00
#
_symmetry.space_group_name_H-M   'P 1'
#
loop_
_entity.id
_entity.type
_entity.pdbx_description
1 polymer ?
#
loop_
_entity_poly.entity_id
_entity_poly.type
_entity_poly.pdbx_seq_one_letter_code
_entity_poly.pdbx_strand_id
1 'polypeptide(L)'
;MRIFLIVVSIVFCFLSSCSSSDDPVDLGDNSNGTVDESKEPEEDFLTVDVDTISFASDVKADIVIVQANTNWNIQSNASWLQLSQTSGSSGNVALVVKVSENTGLSRSADLTISSADITHKLVVMQKGSDKLCFNVGGAEFDLIRIDGGTFIMGDSETISFESATRTVQLNDYYICETEVTNQLWENVMGGLPYDTIEDFQGYMPKPLEPVSGVTWAAVVNDFIPKLKEKIGVDVLLPTEAQWEYAASGGNKSEGYTYAGSDELKDYAWQYLNSDDIKHEVKTKLPNELGLYDMSGNVEEWCSDWFESQYFDWDAYVNQVPEIEPQGPESGIYKVVRGGSYTTQEQFGIGECAVKYRSYKIPGLVDGCWGNSGHPDEPQCFFGVTTGFRLVVNAIVR
;
A
#
# COMPACT_ATOMS: atom_id res chain seq x y z
N MET A 1 17.60 -20.94 -6.93
CA MET A 1 18.94 -21.28 -7.48
C MET A 1 19.23 -20.36 -8.66
N ARG A 2 19.78 -19.17 -8.42
CA ARG A 2 20.36 -18.27 -9.43
C ARG A 2 21.55 -17.58 -8.78
N ILE A 3 22.70 -17.69 -9.44
CA ILE A 3 24.03 -17.28 -9.00
C ILE A 3 24.28 -15.86 -9.52
N PHE A 4 24.62 -14.92 -8.62
CA PHE A 4 25.18 -13.61 -9.00
C PHE A 4 26.70 -13.67 -8.86
N LEU A 5 27.41 -13.39 -9.96
CA LEU A 5 28.86 -13.25 -10.02
C LEU A 5 29.30 -11.89 -9.46
N ILE A 6 30.25 -11.90 -8.54
CA ILE A 6 31.02 -10.74 -8.10
C ILE A 6 32.30 -10.67 -8.93
N VAL A 7 32.58 -9.52 -9.54
CA VAL A 7 33.84 -9.22 -10.24
C VAL A 7 34.84 -8.68 -9.23
N VAL A 8 35.96 -9.39 -9.05
CA VAL A 8 37.12 -8.96 -8.26
C VAL A 8 38.23 -8.55 -9.23
N SER A 9 38.66 -7.29 -9.17
CA SER A 9 39.84 -6.80 -9.90
C SER A 9 41.09 -6.97 -9.04
N ILE A 10 42.06 -7.75 -9.57
CA ILE A 10 43.33 -8.10 -8.92
C ILE A 10 44.43 -7.12 -9.37
N VAL A 11 45.14 -6.56 -8.40
CA VAL A 11 46.35 -5.73 -8.55
C VAL A 11 47.56 -6.64 -8.83
N PHE A 12 48.30 -6.36 -9.91
CA PHE A 12 49.56 -7.06 -10.24
C PHE A 12 50.77 -6.32 -9.66
N CYS A 13 51.44 -6.94 -8.69
CA CYS A 13 52.84 -6.66 -8.36
C CYS A 13 53.76 -7.56 -9.21
N PHE A 14 54.79 -6.97 -9.83
CA PHE A 14 55.94 -7.73 -10.34
C PHE A 14 57.19 -7.33 -9.55
N LEU A 15 57.73 -8.30 -8.81
CA LEU A 15 59.12 -8.35 -8.35
C LEU A 15 59.93 -9.15 -9.38
N SER A 16 61.11 -8.67 -9.75
CA SER A 16 62.20 -9.53 -10.21
C SER A 16 63.54 -8.88 -9.88
N SER A 17 64.42 -9.71 -9.32
CA SER A 17 65.68 -9.37 -8.67
C SER A 17 66.90 -9.38 -9.60
N CYS A 18 67.90 -8.59 -9.19
CA CYS A 18 69.36 -8.77 -9.21
C CYS A 18 70.11 -9.26 -10.47
N SER A 19 71.12 -8.46 -10.88
CA SER A 19 72.54 -8.87 -10.74
C SER A 19 73.51 -7.68 -10.86
N SER A 20 74.64 -7.83 -10.18
CA SER A 20 75.76 -6.93 -9.85
C SER A 20 76.75 -6.60 -10.98
N SER A 21 77.41 -5.44 -10.88
CA SER A 21 78.88 -5.33 -11.04
C SER A 21 79.39 -3.96 -10.57
N ASP A 22 80.47 -4.00 -9.78
CA ASP A 22 81.20 -2.91 -9.13
C ASP A 22 81.89 -1.93 -10.11
N ASP A 23 82.00 -0.66 -9.72
CA ASP A 23 83.30 0.01 -9.51
C ASP A 23 83.13 1.37 -8.78
N PRO A 24 84.12 1.82 -7.97
CA PRO A 24 83.93 2.87 -6.94
C PRO A 24 84.47 4.26 -7.35
N VAL A 25 84.55 5.17 -6.35
CA VAL A 25 85.09 6.56 -6.31
C VAL A 25 83.96 7.60 -6.34
N ASP A 26 83.78 8.57 -5.42
CA ASP A 26 84.68 9.32 -4.54
C ASP A 26 83.93 9.82 -3.28
N LEU A 27 84.67 10.10 -2.21
CA LEU A 27 84.20 10.63 -0.92
C LEU A 27 83.85 12.12 -1.03
N GLY A 28 82.62 12.47 -0.64
CA GLY A 28 82.17 13.83 -0.42
C GLY A 28 81.20 13.89 0.75
N ASP A 29 81.76 14.11 1.94
CA ASP A 29 81.02 14.46 3.15
C ASP A 29 80.26 15.77 2.93
N ASN A 30 78.93 15.73 3.07
CA ASN A 30 78.16 16.90 3.41
C ASN A 30 76.90 16.47 4.15
N SER A 31 76.99 16.57 5.47
CA SER A 31 75.88 16.62 6.41
C SER A 31 74.66 17.34 5.85
N ASN A 32 73.58 16.60 5.62
CA ASN A 32 72.26 17.18 5.69
C ASN A 32 71.33 16.18 6.38
N GLY A 33 70.76 16.66 7.48
CA GLY A 33 69.98 15.86 8.41
C GLY A 33 68.88 15.09 7.71
N THR A 34 68.67 13.87 8.17
CA THR A 34 67.42 13.14 8.03
C THR A 34 66.28 14.08 8.42
N VAL A 35 65.56 14.58 7.42
CA VAL A 35 64.23 15.12 7.63
C VAL A 35 63.39 13.92 8.02
N ASP A 36 62.98 13.91 9.29
CA ASP A 36 61.90 13.08 9.79
C ASP A 36 60.71 13.30 8.86
N GLU A 37 60.41 12.32 8.00
CA GLU A 37 59.15 12.28 7.28
C GLU A 37 58.08 12.10 8.34
N SER A 38 57.57 13.23 8.85
CA SER A 38 56.34 13.27 9.61
C SER A 38 55.26 12.65 8.73
N LYS A 39 55.00 11.35 8.92
CA LYS A 39 53.77 10.72 8.42
C LYS A 39 52.64 11.62 8.87
N GLU A 40 51.96 12.27 7.93
CA GLU A 40 50.70 12.94 8.23
C GLU A 40 49.82 11.95 8.99
N PRO A 41 49.17 12.37 10.08
CA PRO A 41 48.27 11.49 10.81
C PRO A 41 47.23 10.96 9.83
N GLU A 42 47.07 9.63 9.78
CA GLU A 42 46.00 9.03 8.97
C GLU A 42 44.66 9.62 9.44
N GLU A 43 43.89 10.19 8.51
CA GLU A 43 42.58 10.74 8.84
C GLU A 43 41.65 9.62 9.33
N ASP A 44 40.89 9.91 10.38
CA ASP A 44 39.87 8.99 10.89
C ASP A 44 38.83 8.70 9.79
N PHE A 45 38.35 7.46 9.73
CA PHE A 45 37.31 7.08 8.79
C PHE A 45 36.33 6.09 9.41
N LEU A 46 35.09 6.13 8.92
CA LEU A 46 34.02 5.20 9.22
C LEU A 46 33.20 4.98 7.96
N THR A 47 33.06 3.73 7.53
CA THR A 47 32.21 3.32 6.42
C THR A 47 31.35 2.14 6.82
N VAL A 48 30.18 2.07 6.17
CA VAL A 48 29.21 0.99 6.32
C VAL A 48 28.88 0.52 4.91
N ASP A 49 28.72 -0.78 4.71
CA ASP A 49 28.47 -1.38 3.40
C ASP A 49 27.08 -1.06 2.83
N VAL A 50 26.13 -0.69 3.69
CA VAL A 50 24.76 -0.32 3.33
C VAL A 50 24.26 0.89 4.14
N ASP A 51 23.51 1.77 3.48
CA ASP A 51 22.79 2.87 4.15
C ASP A 51 21.39 2.45 4.65
N THR A 52 20.86 1.34 4.11
CA THR A 52 19.52 0.84 4.43
C THR A 52 19.48 -0.68 4.41
N ILE A 53 18.79 -1.26 5.38
CA ILE A 53 18.50 -2.69 5.44
C ILE A 53 16.98 -2.90 5.54
N SER A 54 16.46 -3.89 4.82
CA SER A 54 15.01 -4.11 4.72
C SER A 54 14.65 -5.54 5.13
N PHE A 55 13.73 -5.63 6.09
CA PHE A 55 13.20 -6.89 6.61
C PHE A 55 11.76 -7.11 6.17
N ALA A 56 11.38 -8.37 5.92
CA ALA A 56 9.98 -8.77 5.94
C ALA A 56 9.43 -8.69 7.39
N SER A 57 8.13 -8.87 7.56
CA SER A 57 7.50 -8.90 8.89
C SER A 57 8.04 -10.02 9.78
N ASP A 58 8.47 -11.13 9.19
CA ASP A 58 8.93 -12.36 9.84
C ASP A 58 10.44 -12.61 9.77
N VAL A 59 11.15 -12.04 8.79
CA VAL A 59 12.62 -12.17 8.67
C VAL A 59 13.28 -11.43 9.83
N LYS A 60 14.13 -12.14 10.60
CA LYS A 60 14.59 -11.66 11.92
C LYS A 60 16.05 -11.27 12.02
N ALA A 61 16.88 -11.46 10.99
CA ALA A 61 18.31 -11.18 11.09
C ALA A 61 18.97 -10.96 9.73
N ASP A 62 19.90 -10.01 9.66
CA ASP A 62 20.77 -9.77 8.52
C ASP A 62 22.10 -9.14 8.98
N ILE A 63 23.09 -9.03 8.09
CA ILE A 63 24.46 -8.62 8.40
C ILE A 63 24.77 -7.25 7.79
N VAL A 64 25.44 -6.42 8.58
CA VAL A 64 26.03 -5.14 8.18
C VAL A 64 27.54 -5.20 8.42
N ILE A 65 28.34 -4.69 7.49
CA ILE A 65 29.79 -4.59 7.63
C ILE A 65 30.16 -3.15 7.99
N VAL A 66 30.75 -2.98 9.17
CA VAL A 66 31.31 -1.70 9.62
C VAL A 66 32.82 -1.74 9.44
N GLN A 67 33.37 -0.70 8.82
CA GLN A 67 34.81 -0.52 8.69
C GLN A 67 35.23 0.84 9.27
N ALA A 68 36.19 0.82 10.18
CA ALA A 68 36.75 2.03 10.79
C ALA A 68 38.24 1.85 11.13
N ASN A 69 39.01 2.93 11.18
CA ASN A 69 40.38 2.89 11.72
C ASN A 69 40.48 3.15 13.22
N THR A 70 39.38 3.56 13.86
CA THR A 70 39.26 3.73 15.31
C THR A 70 38.20 2.81 15.91
N ASN A 71 38.12 2.73 17.23
CA ASN A 71 37.04 2.02 17.91
C ASN A 71 35.72 2.75 17.67
N TRP A 72 34.66 2.00 17.44
CA TRP A 72 33.34 2.53 17.13
C TRP A 72 32.29 2.02 18.11
N ASN A 73 31.18 2.74 18.19
CA ASN A 73 29.98 2.36 18.93
C ASN A 73 28.75 2.43 18.03
N ILE A 74 27.72 1.64 18.35
CA ILE A 74 26.45 1.64 17.63
C ILE A 74 25.29 1.67 18.61
N GLN A 75 24.26 2.44 18.26
CA GLN A 75 23.03 2.58 19.04
C GLN A 75 21.81 2.50 18.13
N SER A 76 20.74 1.90 18.63
CA SER A 76 19.44 1.91 17.99
C SER A 76 18.49 2.83 18.75
N ASN A 77 17.61 3.53 18.01
CA ASN A 77 16.49 4.27 18.61
C ASN A 77 15.23 3.41 18.85
N ALA A 78 15.29 2.09 18.58
CA ALA A 78 14.14 1.21 18.63
C ALA A 78 14.35 -0.05 19.49
N SER A 79 13.35 -0.36 20.31
CA SER A 79 13.36 -1.54 21.19
C SER A 79 13.14 -2.87 20.46
N TRP A 80 12.63 -2.82 19.24
CA TRP A 80 12.38 -4.00 18.40
C TRP A 80 13.63 -4.46 17.62
N LEU A 81 14.75 -3.75 17.73
CA LEU A 81 16.05 -4.12 17.18
C LEU A 81 16.95 -4.76 18.25
N GLN A 82 17.70 -5.78 17.85
CA GLN A 82 18.75 -6.39 18.66
C GLN A 82 20.04 -6.46 17.86
N LEU A 83 21.13 -5.95 18.43
CA LEU A 83 22.45 -5.92 17.80
C LEU A 83 23.33 -7.01 18.42
N SER A 84 24.13 -7.70 17.61
CA SER A 84 25.08 -8.70 18.15
C SER A 84 26.16 -8.09 19.04
N GLN A 85 26.44 -6.80 18.87
CA GLN A 85 27.37 -6.00 19.68
C GLN A 85 27.01 -4.51 19.55
N THR A 86 27.36 -3.72 20.56
CA THR A 86 27.11 -2.27 20.61
C THR A 86 28.38 -1.43 20.44
N SER A 87 29.52 -2.10 20.21
CA SER A 87 30.81 -1.48 19.92
C SER A 87 31.71 -2.47 19.20
N GLY A 88 32.76 -1.97 18.57
CA GLY A 88 33.79 -2.79 17.93
C GLY A 88 35.12 -2.07 17.83
N SER A 89 36.15 -2.86 17.51
CA SER A 89 37.51 -2.36 17.26
C SER A 89 37.68 -1.91 15.80
N SER A 90 38.82 -1.28 15.52
CA SER A 90 39.21 -0.92 14.15
C SER A 90 39.36 -2.16 13.24
N GLY A 91 39.21 -1.94 11.95
CA GLY A 91 39.16 -2.97 10.91
C GLY A 91 37.74 -3.23 10.41
N ASN A 92 37.55 -4.39 9.78
CA ASN A 92 36.25 -4.83 9.25
C ASN A 92 35.52 -5.69 10.28
N VAL A 93 34.33 -5.28 10.68
CA VAL A 93 33.52 -6.00 11.66
C VAL A 93 32.14 -6.32 11.08
N ALA A 94 31.78 -7.59 11.08
CA ALA A 94 30.42 -8.03 10.77
C ALA A 94 29.51 -7.87 11.99
N LEU A 95 28.45 -7.10 11.83
CA LEU A 95 27.41 -6.85 12.81
C LEU A 95 26.14 -7.59 12.38
N VAL A 96 25.57 -8.41 13.27
CA VAL A 96 24.24 -8.98 13.03
C VAL A 96 23.20 -8.04 13.60
N VAL A 97 22.32 -7.55 12.73
CA VAL A 97 21.14 -6.76 13.07
C VAL A 97 19.94 -7.70 13.07
N LYS A 98 19.27 -7.84 14.21
CA LYS A 98 18.07 -8.66 14.36
C LYS A 98 16.84 -7.81 14.62
N VAL A 99 15.70 -8.23 14.08
CA VAL A 99 14.40 -7.58 14.30
C VAL A 99 13.44 -8.55 15.00
N SER A 100 12.59 -8.02 15.89
CA SER A 100 11.41 -8.73 16.35
C SER A 100 10.36 -8.82 15.24
N GLU A 101 9.41 -9.75 15.35
CA GLU A 101 8.29 -9.86 14.42
C GLU A 101 7.46 -8.57 14.39
N ASN A 102 6.92 -8.22 13.23
CA ASN A 102 6.06 -7.06 13.05
C ASN A 102 4.63 -7.48 12.67
N THR A 103 3.71 -7.40 13.62
CA THR A 103 2.29 -7.72 13.43
C THR A 103 1.44 -6.51 13.06
N GLY A 104 2.04 -5.31 12.97
CA GLY A 104 1.35 -4.06 12.70
C GLY A 104 1.74 -3.46 11.35
N LEU A 105 1.65 -2.14 11.25
CA LEU A 105 2.10 -1.36 10.08
C LEU A 105 3.62 -1.44 9.90
N SER A 106 4.08 -1.04 8.71
CA SER A 106 5.53 -0.96 8.46
C SER A 106 6.17 0.03 9.42
N ARG A 107 7.39 -0.28 9.87
CA ARG A 107 8.13 0.50 10.86
C ARG A 107 9.56 0.72 10.41
N SER A 108 10.15 1.80 10.88
CA SER A 108 11.56 2.14 10.62
C SER A 108 12.28 2.53 11.89
N ALA A 109 13.59 2.35 11.89
CA ALA A 109 14.47 2.74 12.97
C ALA A 109 15.83 3.17 12.45
N ASP A 110 16.51 3.96 13.25
CA ASP A 110 17.84 4.44 12.95
C ASP A 110 18.87 3.67 13.77
N LEU A 111 19.90 3.19 13.09
CA LEU A 111 21.15 2.75 13.69
C LEU A 111 22.20 3.85 13.51
N THR A 112 22.64 4.42 14.62
CA THR A 112 23.68 5.45 14.65
C THR A 112 25.00 4.80 15.00
N ILE A 113 25.95 4.83 14.08
CA ILE A 113 27.30 4.29 14.24
C ILE A 113 28.26 5.47 14.34
N SER A 114 29.09 5.51 15.38
CA SER A 114 30.03 6.61 15.60
C SER A 114 31.43 6.09 15.87
N SER A 115 32.42 6.70 15.22
CA SER A 115 33.86 6.43 15.38
C SER A 115 34.59 7.77 15.35
N ALA A 116 35.37 8.07 16.39
CA ALA A 116 35.91 9.42 16.61
C ALA A 116 34.80 10.49 16.48
N ASP A 117 34.99 11.49 15.61
CA ASP A 117 34.00 12.55 15.33
C ASP A 117 33.09 12.25 14.12
N ILE A 118 33.20 11.05 13.54
CA ILE A 118 32.41 10.63 12.38
C ILE A 118 31.19 9.85 12.85
N THR A 119 30.03 10.21 12.30
CA THR A 119 28.78 9.49 12.53
C THR A 119 28.18 9.07 11.21
N HIS A 120 27.77 7.80 11.13
CA HIS A 120 27.04 7.23 10.01
C HIS A 120 25.66 6.75 10.49
N LYS A 121 24.64 7.01 9.69
CA LYS A 121 23.25 6.66 10.02
C LYS A 121 22.75 5.63 9.02
N LEU A 122 22.45 4.43 9.52
CA LEU A 122 21.84 3.35 8.74
C LEU A 122 20.34 3.24 9.10
N VAL A 123 19.48 3.17 8.09
CA VAL A 123 18.03 3.03 8.27
C VAL A 123 17.62 1.56 8.21
N VAL A 124 16.96 1.07 9.25
CA VAL A 124 16.36 -0.26 9.27
C VAL A 124 14.88 -0.13 8.96
N MET A 125 14.45 -0.69 7.84
CA MET A 125 13.05 -0.77 7.43
C MET A 125 12.52 -2.18 7.70
N GLN A 126 11.33 -2.30 8.28
CA GLN A 126 10.65 -3.57 8.42
C GLN A 126 9.21 -3.47 7.89
N LYS A 127 8.85 -4.35 6.95
CA LYS A 127 7.48 -4.46 6.44
C LYS A 127 6.50 -4.76 7.57
N GLY A 128 5.27 -4.26 7.43
CA GLY A 128 4.16 -4.66 8.28
C GLY A 128 3.68 -6.09 7.99
N SER A 129 2.75 -6.57 8.81
CA SER A 129 2.07 -7.86 8.63
C SER A 129 1.39 -7.93 7.25
N ASP A 130 1.18 -9.13 6.71
CA ASP A 130 0.39 -9.29 5.47
C ASP A 130 -1.10 -9.01 5.69
N LYS A 131 -1.55 -8.99 6.95
CA LYS A 131 -2.92 -8.75 7.36
C LYS A 131 -2.97 -7.98 8.69
N LEU A 132 -3.83 -6.97 8.76
CA LEU A 132 -4.17 -6.26 9.99
C LEU A 132 -5.56 -6.72 10.43
N CYS A 133 -5.67 -7.21 11.66
CA CYS A 133 -6.93 -7.69 12.23
C CYS A 133 -7.43 -6.70 13.29
N PHE A 134 -8.68 -6.28 13.17
CA PHE A 134 -9.34 -5.38 14.12
C PHE A 134 -10.64 -5.99 14.64
N ASN A 135 -11.00 -5.61 15.87
CA ASN A 135 -12.27 -5.99 16.49
C ASN A 135 -12.89 -4.76 17.15
N VAL A 136 -14.12 -4.44 16.76
CA VAL A 136 -14.91 -3.37 17.38
C VAL A 136 -16.21 -3.97 17.87
N GLY A 137 -16.32 -4.21 19.18
CA GLY A 137 -17.55 -4.71 19.80
C GLY A 137 -17.99 -6.09 19.28
N GLY A 138 -17.05 -6.96 18.91
CA GLY A 138 -17.35 -8.27 18.32
C GLY A 138 -17.50 -8.27 16.80
N ALA A 139 -17.48 -7.11 16.14
CA ALA A 139 -17.34 -7.03 14.69
C ALA A 139 -15.85 -7.13 14.33
N GLU A 140 -15.46 -8.27 13.76
CA GLU A 140 -14.10 -8.51 13.25
C GLU A 140 -14.01 -8.05 11.80
N PHE A 141 -12.92 -7.38 11.46
CA PHE A 141 -12.61 -7.02 10.08
C PHE A 141 -11.11 -7.00 9.86
N ASP A 142 -10.71 -7.46 8.67
CA ASP A 142 -9.32 -7.60 8.27
C ASP A 142 -9.00 -6.61 7.15
N LEU A 143 -7.79 -6.06 7.16
CA LEU A 143 -7.22 -5.39 5.99
C LEU A 143 -6.03 -6.20 5.46
N ILE A 144 -6.05 -6.46 4.15
CA ILE A 144 -5.03 -7.19 3.43
C ILE A 144 -3.97 -6.23 2.92
N ARG A 145 -2.69 -6.55 3.13
CA ARG A 145 -1.57 -5.79 2.57
C ARG A 145 -1.52 -5.94 1.06
N ILE A 146 -1.55 -4.81 0.38
CA ILE A 146 -1.35 -4.71 -1.06
C ILE A 146 0.07 -4.19 -1.27
N ASP A 147 0.95 -5.03 -1.82
CA ASP A 147 2.25 -4.57 -2.30
C ASP A 147 2.00 -3.62 -3.47
N GLY A 148 2.52 -2.39 -3.36
CA GLY A 148 2.40 -1.37 -4.39
C GLY A 148 3.09 -1.78 -5.69
N GLY A 149 2.80 -1.04 -6.75
CA GLY A 149 3.32 -1.33 -8.07
C GLY A 149 2.86 -0.32 -9.10
N THR A 150 3.29 -0.56 -10.35
CA THR A 150 2.85 0.22 -11.51
C THR A 150 1.88 -0.62 -12.33
N PHE A 151 0.72 -0.07 -12.66
CA PHE A 151 -0.28 -0.73 -13.49
C PHE A 151 -0.91 0.21 -14.51
N ILE A 152 -1.57 -0.39 -15.48
CA ILE A 152 -2.37 0.32 -16.46
C ILE A 152 -3.80 0.39 -15.93
N MET A 153 -4.24 1.60 -15.57
CA MET A 153 -5.58 1.90 -15.08
C MET A 153 -6.48 2.32 -16.24
N GLY A 154 -7.73 1.89 -16.21
CA GLY A 154 -8.78 2.27 -17.15
C GLY A 154 -8.80 1.46 -18.44
N ASP A 155 -9.80 1.75 -19.27
CA ASP A 155 -10.07 1.04 -20.52
C ASP A 155 -10.68 1.97 -21.57
N SER A 156 -9.82 2.57 -22.40
CA SER A 156 -10.27 3.50 -23.43
C SER A 156 -10.96 2.83 -24.62
N GLU A 157 -10.97 1.50 -24.70
CA GLU A 157 -11.35 0.77 -25.92
C GLU A 157 -12.61 -0.06 -25.77
N THR A 158 -12.93 -0.56 -24.58
CA THR A 158 -13.92 -1.63 -24.42
C THR A 158 -15.00 -1.37 -23.37
N ILE A 159 -14.61 -1.04 -22.12
CA ILE A 159 -15.52 -1.13 -20.97
C ILE A 159 -16.20 0.21 -20.62
N SER A 160 -15.46 1.31 -20.67
CA SER A 160 -16.00 2.64 -20.39
C SER A 160 -15.22 3.70 -21.15
N PHE A 161 -15.88 4.35 -22.11
CA PHE A 161 -15.31 5.49 -22.85
C PHE A 161 -14.97 6.69 -21.93
N GLU A 162 -15.36 6.64 -20.66
CA GLU A 162 -15.03 7.64 -19.63
C GLU A 162 -13.80 7.25 -18.78
N SER A 163 -13.13 6.14 -19.12
CA SER A 163 -11.96 5.60 -18.42
C SER A 163 -10.75 5.56 -19.36
N ALA A 164 -10.10 6.70 -19.55
CA ALA A 164 -8.88 6.81 -20.33
C ALA A 164 -7.78 5.93 -19.72
N THR A 165 -7.13 5.16 -20.59
CA THR A 165 -6.04 4.26 -20.19
C THR A 165 -4.80 5.07 -19.82
N ARG A 166 -4.28 4.86 -18.60
CA ARG A 166 -3.13 5.58 -18.06
C ARG A 166 -2.25 4.71 -17.18
N THR A 167 -0.97 5.09 -17.05
CA THR A 167 -0.05 4.37 -16.15
C THR A 167 -0.09 5.00 -14.76
N VAL A 168 -0.37 4.20 -13.73
CA VAL A 168 -0.43 4.63 -12.34
C VAL A 168 0.59 3.86 -11.51
N GLN A 169 1.25 4.55 -10.56
CA GLN A 169 2.12 3.96 -9.56
C GLN A 169 1.55 4.18 -8.16
N LEU A 170 1.40 3.09 -7.41
CA LEU A 170 0.94 3.10 -6.01
C LEU A 170 2.05 2.56 -5.09
N ASN A 171 2.14 3.09 -3.89
CA ASN A 171 2.91 2.53 -2.78
C ASN A 171 2.13 1.39 -2.12
N ASP A 172 2.77 0.73 -1.16
CA ASP A 172 2.10 -0.25 -0.32
C ASP A 172 0.97 0.39 0.50
N TYR A 173 -0.16 -0.28 0.57
CA TYR A 173 -1.28 0.07 1.44
C TYR A 173 -1.97 -1.20 1.94
N TYR A 174 -2.94 -1.03 2.82
CA TYR A 174 -3.84 -2.09 3.26
C TYR A 174 -5.26 -1.73 2.83
N ILE A 175 -6.05 -2.72 2.41
CA ILE A 175 -7.46 -2.53 2.05
C ILE A 175 -8.31 -3.59 2.74
N CYS A 176 -9.51 -3.24 3.19
CA CYS A 176 -10.42 -4.20 3.81
C CYS A 176 -10.66 -5.41 2.89
N GLU A 177 -10.60 -6.60 3.48
CA GLU A 177 -10.83 -7.90 2.83
C GLU A 177 -12.24 -7.97 2.19
N THR A 178 -13.20 -7.28 2.80
CA THR A 178 -14.62 -7.19 2.40
C THR A 178 -15.09 -5.73 2.45
N GLU A 179 -16.32 -5.47 2.01
CA GLU A 179 -16.99 -4.20 2.35
C GLU A 179 -17.22 -4.09 3.87
N VAL A 180 -17.45 -2.86 4.35
CA VAL A 180 -17.85 -2.61 5.74
C VAL A 180 -19.23 -3.21 5.99
N THR A 181 -19.34 -4.05 7.02
CA THR A 181 -20.59 -4.73 7.36
C THR A 181 -21.54 -3.88 8.21
N ASN A 182 -22.82 -4.25 8.21
CA ASN A 182 -23.84 -3.68 9.09
C ASN A 182 -23.42 -3.71 10.56
N GLN A 183 -22.87 -4.83 11.02
CA GLN A 183 -22.43 -4.99 12.41
C GLN A 183 -21.29 -4.02 12.77
N LEU A 184 -20.30 -3.86 11.88
CA LEU A 184 -19.21 -2.91 12.11
C LEU A 184 -19.74 -1.47 12.13
N TRP A 185 -20.62 -1.12 11.19
CA TRP A 185 -21.29 0.19 11.17
C TRP A 185 -22.01 0.48 12.48
N GLU A 186 -22.89 -0.43 12.91
CA GLU A 186 -23.69 -0.28 14.12
C GLU A 186 -22.79 -0.15 15.38
N ASN A 187 -21.74 -0.97 15.50
CA ASN A 187 -20.81 -0.91 16.63
C ASN A 187 -19.98 0.40 16.68
N VAL A 188 -19.80 1.07 15.54
CA VAL A 188 -19.12 2.37 15.44
C VAL A 188 -20.09 3.52 15.69
N MET A 189 -21.28 3.47 15.06
CA MET A 189 -22.21 4.58 14.96
C MET A 189 -23.31 4.57 16.02
N GLY A 190 -23.57 3.43 16.64
CA GLY A 190 -24.63 3.22 17.63
C GLY A 190 -26.00 2.86 17.04
N GLY A 191 -26.07 2.62 15.74
CA GLY A 191 -27.28 2.25 15.01
C GLY A 191 -27.01 2.10 13.52
N LEU A 192 -27.90 1.42 12.80
CA LEU A 192 -27.85 1.33 11.34
C LEU A 192 -28.31 2.65 10.69
N PRO A 193 -27.88 2.94 9.44
CA PRO A 193 -28.24 4.19 8.76
C PRO A 193 -29.68 4.20 8.22
N TYR A 194 -30.44 3.13 8.46
CA TYR A 194 -31.81 2.92 8.03
C TYR A 194 -32.62 2.32 9.20
N ASP A 195 -33.85 2.79 9.37
CA ASP A 195 -34.60 2.61 10.63
C ASP A 195 -35.78 1.62 10.53
N THR A 196 -36.26 1.24 9.33
CA THR A 196 -37.51 0.46 9.23
C THR A 196 -37.48 -0.72 8.25
N ILE A 197 -38.20 -1.79 8.65
CA ILE A 197 -38.55 -2.98 7.86
C ILE A 197 -39.33 -2.61 6.58
N GLU A 198 -39.99 -1.44 6.58
CA GLU A 198 -40.73 -0.92 5.43
C GLU A 198 -39.78 -0.50 4.29
N ASP A 199 -38.56 -0.06 4.63
CA ASP A 199 -37.52 0.34 3.67
C ASP A 199 -36.84 -0.84 2.94
N PHE A 200 -37.27 -2.06 3.22
CA PHE A 200 -36.69 -3.27 2.64
C PHE A 200 -37.77 -4.28 2.26
N GLN A 201 -39.02 -3.83 2.04
CA GLN A 201 -40.14 -4.70 1.68
C GLN A 201 -40.34 -5.90 2.64
N GLY A 202 -40.01 -5.74 3.93
CA GLY A 202 -40.05 -6.84 4.91
C GLY A 202 -38.73 -7.57 5.16
N TYR A 203 -37.64 -7.19 4.47
CA TYR A 203 -36.32 -7.78 4.65
C TYR A 203 -35.56 -7.14 5.83
N MET A 204 -34.94 -7.98 6.66
CA MET A 204 -34.15 -7.57 7.81
C MET A 204 -32.66 -7.65 7.48
N PRO A 205 -31.94 -6.53 7.44
CA PRO A 205 -30.50 -6.52 7.15
C PRO A 205 -29.71 -7.35 8.15
N LYS A 206 -28.85 -8.24 7.66
CA LYS A 206 -28.09 -9.15 8.52
C LYS A 206 -26.78 -8.53 8.98
N PRO A 207 -26.22 -8.94 10.14
CA PRO A 207 -24.97 -8.39 10.67
C PRO A 207 -23.79 -8.42 9.69
N LEU A 208 -23.65 -9.51 8.92
CA LEU A 208 -22.51 -9.72 8.00
C LEU A 208 -22.79 -9.25 6.57
N GLU A 209 -23.95 -8.66 6.28
CA GLU A 209 -24.18 -7.98 5.01
C GLU A 209 -23.48 -6.63 4.97
N PRO A 210 -23.11 -6.14 3.78
CA PRO A 210 -22.51 -4.82 3.66
C PRO A 210 -23.50 -3.75 4.14
N VAL A 211 -22.98 -2.74 4.84
CA VAL A 211 -23.73 -1.52 5.06
C VAL A 211 -23.90 -0.80 3.72
N SER A 212 -25.11 -0.37 3.44
CA SER A 212 -25.46 0.29 2.18
C SER A 212 -26.46 1.40 2.41
N GLY A 213 -26.65 2.26 1.41
CA GLY A 213 -27.52 3.44 1.54
C GLY A 213 -26.90 4.53 2.41
N VAL A 214 -25.58 4.54 2.51
CA VAL A 214 -24.83 5.55 3.25
C VAL A 214 -24.30 6.61 2.30
N THR A 215 -24.38 7.88 2.71
CA THR A 215 -23.80 8.97 1.93
C THR A 215 -22.29 9.00 2.13
N TRP A 216 -21.56 9.43 1.09
CA TRP A 216 -20.11 9.66 1.19
C TRP A 216 -19.78 10.59 2.36
N ALA A 217 -20.59 11.63 2.56
CA ALA A 217 -20.41 12.58 3.64
C ALA A 217 -20.54 11.94 5.04
N ALA A 218 -21.50 11.03 5.25
CA ALA A 218 -21.64 10.32 6.53
C ALA A 218 -20.45 9.37 6.78
N VAL A 219 -19.95 8.71 5.74
CA VAL A 219 -18.78 7.84 5.85
C VAL A 219 -17.54 8.65 6.31
N VAL A 220 -17.24 9.75 5.62
CA VAL A 220 -16.01 10.52 5.85
C VAL A 220 -16.09 11.42 7.08
N ASN A 221 -17.23 12.06 7.35
CA ASN A 221 -17.33 13.03 8.44
C ASN A 221 -17.71 12.39 9.78
N ASP A 222 -18.38 11.23 9.77
CA ASP A 222 -18.92 10.64 11.00
C ASP A 222 -18.33 9.24 11.30
N PHE A 223 -18.40 8.31 10.34
CA PHE A 223 -17.98 6.92 10.57
C PHE A 223 -16.46 6.78 10.72
N ILE A 224 -15.68 7.29 9.76
CA ILE A 224 -14.21 7.18 9.76
C ILE A 224 -13.58 7.78 11.03
N PRO A 225 -13.93 9.00 11.48
CA PRO A 225 -13.37 9.57 12.71
C PRO A 225 -13.67 8.73 13.95
N LYS A 226 -14.91 8.23 14.10
CA LYS A 226 -15.29 7.36 15.23
C LYS A 226 -14.58 6.00 15.17
N LEU A 227 -14.39 5.43 13.98
CA LEU A 227 -13.65 4.19 13.82
C LEU A 227 -12.18 4.38 14.20
N LYS A 228 -11.55 5.46 13.73
CA LYS A 228 -10.17 5.83 14.10
C LYS A 228 -10.01 5.93 15.62
N GLU A 229 -10.94 6.54 16.34
CA GLU A 229 -10.91 6.60 17.81
C GLU A 229 -10.95 5.22 18.47
N LYS A 230 -11.64 4.25 17.86
CA LYS A 230 -11.80 2.88 18.38
C LYS A 230 -10.60 1.98 18.08
N ILE A 231 -9.94 2.15 16.93
CA ILE A 231 -8.85 1.25 16.49
C ILE A 231 -7.44 1.86 16.55
N GLY A 232 -7.34 3.19 16.71
CA GLY A 232 -6.07 3.90 16.83
C GLY A 232 -5.26 4.01 15.53
N VAL A 233 -5.89 3.79 14.37
CA VAL A 233 -5.26 3.82 13.04
C VAL A 233 -6.04 4.75 12.11
N ASP A 234 -5.31 5.48 11.28
CA ASP A 234 -5.86 6.33 10.22
C ASP A 234 -6.42 5.47 9.07
N VAL A 235 -7.75 5.33 9.06
CA VAL A 235 -8.51 4.68 7.98
C VAL A 235 -9.09 5.73 7.04
N LEU A 236 -9.14 5.40 5.75
CA LEU A 236 -9.61 6.26 4.66
C LEU A 236 -10.53 5.47 3.73
N LEU A 237 -11.27 6.17 2.87
CA LEU A 237 -11.80 5.54 1.64
C LEU A 237 -10.63 5.31 0.67
N PRO A 238 -10.65 4.23 -0.14
CA PRO A 238 -9.66 4.02 -1.18
C PRO A 238 -9.71 5.17 -2.20
N THR A 239 -8.55 5.52 -2.76
CA THR A 239 -8.58 6.23 -4.05
C THR A 239 -9.14 5.31 -5.11
N GLU A 240 -9.67 5.88 -6.20
CA GLU A 240 -10.16 5.08 -7.31
C GLU A 240 -9.06 4.18 -7.88
N ALA A 241 -7.83 4.69 -7.94
CA ALA A 241 -6.67 3.92 -8.40
C ALA A 241 -6.32 2.78 -7.45
N GLN A 242 -6.35 3.01 -6.13
CA GLN A 242 -6.17 1.94 -5.15
C GLN A 242 -7.25 0.87 -5.32
N TRP A 243 -8.51 1.27 -5.45
CA TRP A 243 -9.62 0.35 -5.63
C TRP A 243 -9.45 -0.51 -6.89
N GLU A 244 -9.16 0.09 -8.04
CA GLU A 244 -9.02 -0.65 -9.31
C GLU A 244 -7.80 -1.57 -9.30
N TYR A 245 -6.67 -1.12 -8.75
CA TYR A 245 -5.47 -1.94 -8.61
C TYR A 245 -5.75 -3.17 -7.75
N ALA A 246 -6.41 -2.98 -6.60
CA ALA A 246 -6.83 -4.07 -5.72
C ALA A 246 -7.84 -5.00 -6.39
N ALA A 247 -8.86 -4.46 -7.07
CA ALA A 247 -9.89 -5.24 -7.75
C ALA A 247 -9.30 -6.13 -8.85
N SER A 248 -8.33 -5.58 -9.60
CA SER A 248 -7.65 -6.25 -10.71
C SER A 248 -6.65 -7.32 -10.26
N GLY A 249 -6.41 -7.51 -8.95
CA GLY A 249 -5.46 -8.49 -8.42
C GLY A 249 -4.04 -7.94 -8.19
N GLY A 250 -3.81 -6.64 -8.33
CA GLY A 250 -2.54 -5.96 -8.09
C GLY A 250 -1.36 -6.58 -8.84
N ASN A 251 -0.23 -6.79 -8.16
CA ASN A 251 0.94 -7.47 -8.73
C ASN A 251 0.71 -8.96 -9.06
N LYS A 252 -0.44 -9.53 -8.69
CA LYS A 252 -0.85 -10.91 -9.00
C LYS A 252 -1.97 -10.96 -10.05
N SER A 253 -2.30 -9.84 -10.68
CA SER A 253 -3.36 -9.74 -11.67
C SER A 253 -3.21 -10.79 -12.77
N GLU A 254 -4.29 -11.53 -13.04
CA GLU A 254 -4.38 -12.41 -14.21
C GLU A 254 -5.05 -11.73 -15.41
N GLY A 255 -5.42 -10.45 -15.30
CA GLY A 255 -5.98 -9.65 -16.39
C GLY A 255 -7.46 -9.88 -16.66
N TYR A 256 -8.20 -10.40 -15.68
CA TYR A 256 -9.63 -10.67 -15.77
C TYR A 256 -10.48 -9.41 -15.90
N THR A 257 -11.66 -9.58 -16.50
CA THR A 257 -12.69 -8.53 -16.62
C THR A 257 -13.31 -8.16 -15.27
N TYR A 258 -13.57 -9.18 -14.44
CA TYR A 258 -14.11 -9.04 -13.08
C TYR A 258 -13.08 -9.48 -12.06
N ALA A 259 -13.29 -9.15 -10.79
CA ALA A 259 -12.33 -9.46 -9.75
C ALA A 259 -12.18 -10.99 -9.57
N GLY A 260 -11.04 -11.53 -9.99
CA GLY A 260 -10.70 -12.95 -9.89
C GLY A 260 -11.25 -13.86 -10.99
N SER A 261 -12.02 -13.35 -11.96
CA SER A 261 -12.57 -14.17 -13.06
C SER A 261 -13.13 -13.35 -14.22
N ASP A 262 -13.25 -13.97 -15.40
CA ASP A 262 -14.09 -13.46 -16.49
C ASP A 262 -15.58 -13.87 -16.34
N GLU A 263 -15.92 -14.64 -15.30
CA GLU A 263 -17.28 -15.11 -15.03
C GLU A 263 -17.77 -14.66 -13.64
N LEU A 264 -18.91 -13.97 -13.58
CA LEU A 264 -19.42 -13.41 -12.32
C LEU A 264 -20.05 -14.44 -11.37
N LYS A 265 -20.56 -15.56 -11.88
CA LYS A 265 -21.47 -16.45 -11.14
C LYS A 265 -20.95 -16.85 -9.75
N ASP A 266 -19.67 -17.20 -9.68
CA ASP A 266 -19.03 -17.71 -8.46
C ASP A 266 -18.24 -16.63 -7.69
N TYR A 267 -18.09 -15.43 -8.27
CA TYR A 267 -17.27 -14.33 -7.75
C TYR A 267 -18.09 -13.11 -7.30
N ALA A 268 -19.35 -12.99 -7.73
CA ALA A 268 -20.16 -11.81 -7.52
C ALA A 268 -21.62 -12.12 -7.18
N TRP A 269 -22.22 -11.24 -6.40
CA TRP A 269 -23.66 -11.11 -6.27
C TRP A 269 -24.16 -10.01 -7.22
N GLN A 270 -24.97 -10.38 -8.19
CA GLN A 270 -25.49 -9.50 -9.25
C GLN A 270 -26.95 -9.85 -9.55
N TYR A 271 -27.62 -9.07 -10.38
CA TYR A 271 -29.06 -9.19 -10.62
C TYR A 271 -29.54 -10.62 -10.88
N LEU A 272 -28.81 -11.41 -11.66
CA LEU A 272 -29.20 -12.77 -12.05
C LEU A 272 -29.09 -13.81 -10.92
N ASN A 273 -28.35 -13.54 -9.84
CA ASN A 273 -28.10 -14.51 -8.77
C ASN A 273 -28.32 -13.96 -7.35
N SER A 274 -28.68 -12.70 -7.20
CA SER A 274 -28.79 -12.04 -5.89
C SER A 274 -30.18 -12.14 -5.26
N ASP A 275 -31.21 -12.52 -6.03
CA ASP A 275 -32.62 -12.42 -5.63
C ASP A 275 -33.02 -10.97 -5.24
N ASP A 276 -32.38 -9.97 -5.86
CA ASP A 276 -32.62 -8.54 -5.63
C ASP A 276 -32.32 -8.09 -4.18
N ILE A 277 -31.41 -8.79 -3.51
CA ILE A 277 -30.94 -8.45 -2.16
C ILE A 277 -29.41 -8.49 -2.08
N LYS A 278 -28.84 -7.69 -1.18
CA LYS A 278 -27.44 -7.83 -0.76
C LYS A 278 -27.22 -9.12 0.04
N HIS A 279 -26.01 -9.65 0.00
CA HIS A 279 -25.65 -10.90 0.68
C HIS A 279 -24.54 -10.69 1.69
N GLU A 280 -24.39 -11.64 2.60
CA GLU A 280 -23.29 -11.64 3.56
C GLU A 280 -21.97 -11.61 2.78
N VAL A 281 -21.06 -10.73 3.22
CA VAL A 281 -19.75 -10.59 2.60
C VAL A 281 -18.98 -11.91 2.67
N LYS A 282 -18.01 -12.11 1.77
CA LYS A 282 -17.13 -13.29 1.78
C LYS A 282 -17.86 -14.63 1.54
N THR A 283 -18.99 -14.59 0.84
CA THR A 283 -19.76 -15.79 0.45
C THR A 283 -19.54 -16.22 -1.00
N LYS A 284 -18.85 -15.37 -1.79
CA LYS A 284 -18.32 -15.67 -3.12
C LYS A 284 -16.81 -15.93 -3.08
N LEU A 285 -16.22 -16.33 -4.20
CA LEU A 285 -14.77 -16.52 -4.32
C LEU A 285 -14.03 -15.17 -4.33
N PRO A 286 -12.85 -15.08 -3.71
CA PRO A 286 -12.04 -13.88 -3.74
C PRO A 286 -11.23 -13.76 -5.05
N ASN A 287 -10.66 -12.58 -5.27
CA ASN A 287 -9.64 -12.38 -6.29
C ASN A 287 -8.25 -12.89 -5.85
N GLU A 288 -7.24 -12.66 -6.69
CA GLU A 288 -5.85 -13.14 -6.54
C GLU A 288 -5.14 -12.59 -5.30
N LEU A 289 -5.66 -11.51 -4.72
CA LEU A 289 -5.17 -10.89 -3.49
C LEU A 289 -5.91 -11.39 -2.24
N GLY A 290 -6.97 -12.19 -2.40
CA GLY A 290 -7.82 -12.62 -1.28
C GLY A 290 -8.88 -11.59 -0.90
N LEU A 291 -9.21 -10.64 -1.79
CA LEU A 291 -10.28 -9.66 -1.59
C LEU A 291 -11.60 -10.20 -2.13
N TYR A 292 -12.68 -9.99 -1.39
CA TYR A 292 -14.00 -10.47 -1.73
C TYR A 292 -14.90 -9.32 -2.17
N ASP A 293 -15.90 -9.67 -2.97
CA ASP A 293 -17.00 -8.77 -3.34
C ASP A 293 -16.51 -7.48 -4.03
N MET A 294 -15.35 -7.51 -4.68
CA MET A 294 -14.83 -6.39 -5.51
C MET A 294 -15.61 -6.26 -6.84
N SER A 295 -16.48 -7.22 -7.15
CA SER A 295 -17.43 -7.21 -8.26
C SER A 295 -18.80 -7.64 -7.72
N GLY A 296 -19.80 -6.77 -7.81
CA GLY A 296 -21.16 -7.00 -7.32
C GLY A 296 -21.33 -6.73 -5.83
N ASN A 297 -22.41 -7.28 -5.25
CA ASN A 297 -22.90 -7.04 -3.91
C ASN A 297 -23.28 -5.57 -3.69
N VAL A 298 -22.37 -4.67 -3.36
CA VAL A 298 -22.66 -3.23 -3.29
C VAL A 298 -21.63 -2.41 -4.05
N GLU A 299 -22.07 -1.30 -4.64
CA GLU A 299 -21.15 -0.30 -5.17
C GLU A 299 -20.36 0.31 -4.02
N GLU A 300 -19.14 0.76 -4.29
CA GLU A 300 -18.24 1.22 -3.24
C GLU A 300 -17.74 2.63 -3.46
N TRP A 301 -17.95 3.50 -2.46
CA TRP A 301 -17.41 4.84 -2.43
C TRP A 301 -15.88 4.86 -2.50
N CYS A 302 -15.35 5.69 -3.41
CA CYS A 302 -13.93 6.08 -3.44
C CYS A 302 -13.76 7.53 -2.93
N SER A 303 -12.53 7.94 -2.61
CA SER A 303 -12.23 9.31 -2.16
C SER A 303 -12.37 10.35 -3.27
N ASP A 304 -12.15 9.94 -4.52
CA ASP A 304 -11.94 10.81 -5.67
C ASP A 304 -13.22 11.56 -6.07
N TRP A 305 -13.05 12.82 -6.47
CA TRP A 305 -14.07 13.49 -7.27
C TRP A 305 -14.13 12.87 -8.66
N PHE A 306 -15.33 12.65 -9.18
CA PHE A 306 -15.53 12.13 -10.52
C PHE A 306 -15.34 13.25 -11.55
N GLU A 307 -14.51 12.98 -12.55
CA GLU A 307 -14.33 13.79 -13.75
C GLU A 307 -14.48 12.90 -14.98
N SER A 308 -15.34 13.32 -15.90
CA SER A 308 -15.53 12.64 -17.19
C SER A 308 -14.33 12.92 -18.07
N GLN A 309 -13.71 11.86 -18.58
CA GLN A 309 -12.48 11.93 -19.38
C GLN A 309 -12.76 12.05 -20.89
N TYR A 310 -14.02 12.34 -21.27
CA TYR A 310 -14.50 12.28 -22.65
C TYR A 310 -13.82 13.27 -23.63
N PHE A 311 -13.21 14.35 -23.14
CA PHE A 311 -12.75 15.46 -23.98
C PHE A 311 -11.23 15.66 -24.08
N ASP A 312 -10.41 14.82 -23.45
CA ASP A 312 -8.95 14.99 -23.45
C ASP A 312 -8.20 13.70 -23.80
N TRP A 313 -8.50 13.17 -24.99
CA TRP A 313 -7.85 11.98 -25.55
C TRP A 313 -6.35 12.19 -25.82
N ASP A 314 -5.90 13.43 -26.04
CA ASP A 314 -4.50 13.73 -26.37
C ASP A 314 -3.62 13.92 -25.10
N ALA A 315 -4.19 14.29 -23.95
CA ALA A 315 -3.42 14.48 -22.70
C ALA A 315 -2.96 13.16 -22.04
N TYR A 316 -3.67 12.05 -22.21
CA TYR A 316 -3.37 10.79 -21.51
C TYR A 316 -2.29 9.93 -22.17
N VAL A 317 -1.92 10.21 -23.42
CA VAL A 317 -1.12 9.29 -24.24
C VAL A 317 0.40 9.46 -24.05
N ASN A 318 0.88 10.38 -23.18
CA ASN A 318 2.31 10.69 -23.06
C ASN A 318 2.92 10.67 -21.63
N GLN A 319 3.15 9.46 -21.13
CA GLN A 319 4.41 8.90 -20.56
C GLN A 319 5.13 9.50 -19.31
N VAL A 320 4.44 9.64 -18.17
CA VAL A 320 5.03 9.41 -16.83
C VAL A 320 3.97 8.71 -15.97
N PRO A 321 4.30 7.70 -15.15
CA PRO A 321 3.34 7.14 -14.20
C PRO A 321 2.77 8.23 -13.28
N GLU A 322 1.45 8.30 -13.16
CA GLU A 322 0.79 9.08 -12.12
C GLU A 322 1.09 8.43 -10.77
N ILE A 323 1.77 9.14 -9.88
CA ILE A 323 2.14 8.61 -8.56
C ILE A 323 1.03 8.98 -7.57
N GLU A 324 0.39 7.96 -6.97
CA GLU A 324 -0.66 8.14 -5.95
C GLU A 324 -1.77 9.13 -6.36
N PRO A 325 -2.42 8.95 -7.53
CA PRO A 325 -3.47 9.87 -7.97
C PRO A 325 -4.62 9.91 -6.96
N GLN A 326 -5.08 11.12 -6.65
CA GLN A 326 -6.16 11.40 -5.69
C GLN A 326 -7.45 11.90 -6.39
N GLY A 327 -7.45 11.89 -7.72
CA GLY A 327 -8.46 12.53 -8.55
C GLY A 327 -8.36 14.07 -8.53
N PRO A 328 -9.34 14.76 -9.14
CA PRO A 328 -9.43 16.22 -9.15
C PRO A 328 -9.61 16.79 -7.74
N GLU A 329 -9.15 18.03 -7.51
CA GLU A 329 -9.27 18.70 -6.21
C GLU A 329 -10.73 18.99 -5.80
N SER A 330 -11.64 19.12 -6.77
CA SER A 330 -13.06 19.40 -6.54
C SER A 330 -13.94 18.80 -7.63
N GLY A 331 -15.23 18.61 -7.33
CA GLY A 331 -16.22 18.10 -8.26
C GLY A 331 -17.63 18.16 -7.72
N ILE A 332 -18.58 17.65 -8.50
CA ILE A 332 -19.99 17.55 -8.12
C ILE A 332 -20.32 16.14 -7.60
N TYR A 333 -19.70 15.13 -8.21
CA TYR A 333 -19.95 13.73 -7.93
C TYR A 333 -18.70 13.05 -7.37
N LYS A 334 -18.88 12.06 -6.50
CA LYS A 334 -17.82 11.16 -6.05
C LYS A 334 -17.85 9.86 -6.83
N VAL A 335 -16.68 9.29 -7.05
CA VAL A 335 -16.53 8.00 -7.73
C VAL A 335 -17.14 6.88 -6.90
N VAL A 336 -17.82 5.95 -7.57
CA VAL A 336 -18.14 4.62 -7.06
C VAL A 336 -17.73 3.53 -8.04
N ARG A 337 -17.42 2.34 -7.53
CA ARG A 337 -16.91 1.21 -8.32
C ARG A 337 -17.57 -0.10 -7.90
N GLY A 338 -17.43 -1.14 -8.73
CA GLY A 338 -17.74 -2.54 -8.38
C GLY A 338 -19.14 -3.02 -8.72
N GLY A 339 -20.10 -2.15 -9.04
CA GLY A 339 -21.48 -2.54 -9.30
C GLY A 339 -22.14 -3.14 -8.05
N SER A 340 -23.34 -3.71 -8.18
CA SER A 340 -24.12 -4.17 -7.03
C SER A 340 -24.98 -5.39 -7.33
N TYR A 341 -25.69 -5.86 -6.30
CA TYR A 341 -26.66 -6.94 -6.39
C TYR A 341 -27.80 -6.67 -7.39
N THR A 342 -28.04 -5.43 -7.81
CA THR A 342 -29.04 -5.07 -8.84
C THR A 342 -28.44 -4.85 -10.22
N THR A 343 -27.10 -4.86 -10.34
CA THR A 343 -26.42 -4.61 -11.61
C THR A 343 -26.74 -5.73 -12.60
N GLN A 344 -27.26 -5.33 -13.77
CA GLN A 344 -27.47 -6.21 -14.92
C GLN A 344 -26.33 -6.03 -15.90
N GLU A 345 -25.52 -7.08 -16.08
CA GLU A 345 -24.51 -7.09 -17.14
C GLU A 345 -25.18 -7.23 -18.50
N GLN A 346 -25.12 -6.18 -19.32
CA GLN A 346 -25.58 -6.23 -20.70
C GLN A 346 -24.39 -6.40 -21.63
N PHE A 347 -24.48 -7.33 -22.59
CA PHE A 347 -23.46 -7.54 -23.62
C PHE A 347 -22.03 -7.84 -23.12
N GLY A 348 -21.88 -8.37 -21.90
CA GLY A 348 -20.60 -8.79 -21.33
C GLY A 348 -19.74 -7.66 -20.76
N ILE A 349 -20.32 -6.47 -20.56
CA ILE A 349 -19.66 -5.29 -20.00
C ILE A 349 -20.68 -4.54 -19.14
N GLY A 350 -20.42 -4.42 -17.85
CA GLY A 350 -21.32 -3.76 -16.89
C GLY A 350 -20.58 -3.31 -15.64
N GLU A 351 -21.35 -2.75 -14.70
CA GLU A 351 -20.81 -2.01 -13.55
C GLU A 351 -19.94 -2.88 -12.62
N CYS A 352 -20.07 -4.21 -12.72
CA CYS A 352 -19.24 -5.13 -11.97
C CYS A 352 -17.81 -5.27 -12.49
N ALA A 353 -17.51 -4.83 -13.71
CA ALA A 353 -16.18 -4.93 -14.30
C ALA A 353 -15.18 -4.07 -13.53
N VAL A 354 -13.96 -4.59 -13.31
CA VAL A 354 -12.96 -3.92 -12.45
C VAL A 354 -12.59 -2.54 -12.98
N LYS A 355 -12.71 -2.30 -14.29
CA LYS A 355 -12.41 -1.02 -14.94
C LYS A 355 -13.62 -0.09 -15.11
N TYR A 356 -14.82 -0.51 -14.73
CA TYR A 356 -16.04 0.29 -14.92
C TYR A 356 -16.20 1.35 -13.82
N ARG A 357 -16.24 2.61 -14.23
CA ARG A 357 -16.35 3.76 -13.32
C ARG A 357 -17.79 4.26 -13.29
N SER A 358 -18.30 4.52 -12.09
CA SER A 358 -19.60 5.17 -11.88
C SER A 358 -19.44 6.34 -10.90
N TYR A 359 -20.51 7.10 -10.67
CA TYR A 359 -20.46 8.29 -9.82
C TYR A 359 -21.81 8.62 -9.20
N LYS A 360 -21.76 9.23 -8.02
CA LYS A 360 -22.96 9.61 -7.24
C LYS A 360 -22.75 10.93 -6.53
N ILE A 361 -23.85 11.60 -6.16
CA ILE A 361 -23.80 12.86 -5.41
C ILE A 361 -23.44 12.54 -3.95
N PRO A 362 -22.37 13.12 -3.37
CA PRO A 362 -21.84 12.71 -2.07
C PRO A 362 -22.79 12.91 -0.88
N GLY A 363 -23.79 13.79 -1.03
CA GLY A 363 -24.77 14.10 0.01
C GLY A 363 -26.12 13.40 -0.16
N LEU A 364 -26.29 12.57 -1.20
CA LEU A 364 -27.54 11.86 -1.45
C LEU A 364 -27.38 10.36 -1.21
N VAL A 365 -28.46 9.75 -0.75
CA VAL A 365 -28.63 8.29 -0.74
C VAL A 365 -29.17 7.87 -2.11
N ASP A 366 -28.73 6.72 -2.60
CA ASP A 366 -29.24 6.16 -3.86
C ASP A 366 -30.74 5.92 -3.84
N GLY A 367 -31.37 6.09 -5.00
CA GLY A 367 -32.81 5.86 -5.17
C GLY A 367 -33.70 7.04 -4.78
N CYS A 368 -33.15 8.15 -4.29
CA CYS A 368 -33.90 9.36 -3.96
C CYS A 368 -33.98 10.33 -5.16
N TRP A 369 -34.93 10.10 -6.07
CA TRP A 369 -35.40 11.14 -7.00
C TRP A 369 -36.73 11.69 -6.51
N GLY A 370 -36.72 12.89 -5.90
CA GLY A 370 -37.95 13.58 -5.47
C GLY A 370 -37.87 13.99 -4.01
N ASN A 371 -37.56 15.26 -3.79
CA ASN A 371 -37.78 15.91 -2.50
C ASN A 371 -38.34 17.31 -2.75
N SER A 372 -39.44 17.39 -3.50
CA SER A 372 -40.19 18.64 -3.68
C SER A 372 -41.27 18.85 -2.62
N GLY A 373 -41.50 17.85 -1.76
CA GLY A 373 -42.47 17.91 -0.68
C GLY A 373 -43.91 17.77 -1.17
N HIS A 374 -44.11 17.15 -2.34
CA HIS A 374 -45.43 16.97 -2.94
C HIS A 374 -46.06 15.65 -2.45
N PRO A 375 -47.31 15.65 -1.95
CA PRO A 375 -47.95 14.46 -1.37
C PRO A 375 -48.23 13.33 -2.38
N ASP A 376 -48.12 13.61 -3.68
CA ASP A 376 -48.22 12.62 -4.77
C ASP A 376 -46.85 12.28 -5.40
N GLU A 377 -45.72 12.68 -4.79
CA GLU A 377 -44.41 12.18 -5.22
C GLU A 377 -44.35 10.66 -5.01
N PRO A 378 -43.83 9.88 -5.99
CA PRO A 378 -43.67 8.45 -5.82
C PRO A 378 -42.83 8.20 -4.58
N GLN A 379 -43.32 7.36 -3.67
CA GLN A 379 -42.53 6.93 -2.52
C GLN A 379 -41.21 6.31 -3.01
N CYS A 380 -40.11 6.64 -2.36
CA CYS A 380 -38.78 6.15 -2.72
C CYS A 380 -38.79 4.62 -2.72
N PHE A 381 -38.67 4.00 -3.89
CA PHE A 381 -38.69 2.53 -4.02
C PHE A 381 -37.33 2.02 -4.51
N PHE A 382 -36.52 1.70 -3.50
CA PHE A 382 -35.62 0.55 -3.29
C PHE A 382 -34.56 0.15 -4.32
N GLY A 383 -33.34 0.56 -3.96
CA GLY A 383 -32.05 -0.04 -4.30
C GLY A 383 -30.97 0.70 -3.52
N VAL A 384 -30.83 0.46 -2.20
CA VAL A 384 -29.70 0.99 -1.45
C VAL A 384 -28.47 0.15 -1.76
N THR A 385 -27.81 0.51 -2.86
CA THR A 385 -26.74 -0.28 -3.48
C THR A 385 -25.35 0.21 -3.17
N THR A 386 -25.16 1.42 -2.64
CA THR A 386 -23.80 1.91 -2.33
C THR A 386 -23.42 1.72 -0.87
N GLY A 387 -22.36 0.95 -0.67
CA GLY A 387 -21.58 0.83 0.56
C GLY A 387 -20.16 1.37 0.36
N PHE A 388 -19.19 0.78 1.06
CA PHE A 388 -17.79 1.16 0.97
C PHE A 388 -16.87 0.12 1.62
N ARG A 389 -15.59 0.15 1.26
CA ARG A 389 -14.50 -0.47 1.99
C ARG A 389 -13.45 0.57 2.39
N LEU A 390 -12.52 0.19 3.27
CA LEU A 390 -11.54 1.13 3.84
C LEU A 390 -10.11 0.75 3.43
N VAL A 391 -9.23 1.75 3.47
CA VAL A 391 -7.78 1.57 3.32
C VAL A 391 -7.00 2.18 4.49
N VAL A 392 -5.75 1.72 4.65
CA VAL A 392 -4.74 2.30 5.54
C VAL A 392 -3.42 2.37 4.78
N ASN A 393 -2.72 3.50 4.85
CA ASN A 393 -1.39 3.62 4.25
C ASN A 393 -0.38 2.71 4.98
N ALA A 394 0.45 1.97 4.25
CA ALA A 394 1.32 0.97 4.88
C ALA A 394 2.50 1.55 5.66
N ILE A 395 2.78 2.84 5.50
CA ILE A 395 3.87 3.57 6.17
C ILE A 395 3.25 4.59 7.11
N VAL A 396 3.60 4.49 8.40
CA VAL A 396 3.43 5.59 9.36
C VAL A 396 4.66 6.49 9.21
N ARG A 397 4.48 7.74 8.77
CA ARG A 397 5.55 8.74 8.78
C ARG A 397 5.68 9.39 10.14
#